data_AF-A0A967YTU9-F1
#
_entry.id   AF-A0A967YTU9-F1
#
_cell.length_a   1.000
_cell.length_b   1.000
_cell.length_c   1.000
_cell.angle_alpha   90.00
_cell.angle_beta   90.00
_cell.angle_gamma   90.00
#
_symmetry.space_group_name_H-M   'P 1'
#
loop_
_entity.id
_entity.type
_entity.pdbx_description
1 polymer ?
#
loop_
_entity_poly.entity_id
_entity_poly.type
_entity_poly.pdbx_seq_one_letter_code
_entity_poly.pdbx_strand_id
1 'polypeptide(L)'
;MHNFYICSRNPDECKNCGFCTEYFSCPGMGKPSLERYETLCVDCGVCYFACPNRAVDRRKDVFPRKHVSISVDGKHFSVHERTTVKRALELLGLEFGKFLDDAKIFAPCELGGCHACVLLVDGEPKPTCVTSIRDGMTINLSLPKDYVPLRRVSGYQPHAVGGVGTPWWIKKKTGYHYVEVACFTHGCNLRCPQCQNYAVTYGNVTPPSTPLEAATVLTAQRNRYNVNRMAVSGGEPTLNRPWL
;
A
#
# COMPACT_ATOMS: atom_id res chain seq x y z
N MET A 1 -16.09 18.52 -15.86
CA MET A 1 -14.61 18.55 -15.84
C MET A 1 -14.12 17.74 -14.65
N HIS A 2 -13.27 16.74 -14.88
CA HIS A 2 -12.67 15.97 -13.79
C HIS A 2 -11.58 16.80 -13.11
N ASN A 3 -11.60 16.86 -11.78
CA ASN A 3 -10.54 17.49 -11.01
C ASN A 3 -9.41 16.47 -10.77
N PHE A 4 -8.17 16.90 -11.02
CA PHE A 4 -6.95 16.19 -10.66
C PHE A 4 -6.25 16.94 -9.53
N TYR A 5 -5.42 16.23 -8.77
CA TYR A 5 -4.64 16.81 -7.68
C TYR A 5 -3.16 16.45 -7.79
N ILE A 6 -2.34 17.31 -7.22
CA ILE A 6 -0.90 17.11 -7.05
C ILE A 6 -0.55 17.21 -5.58
N CYS A 7 0.51 16.50 -5.19
CA CYS A 7 1.03 16.54 -3.83
C CYS A 7 2.37 17.25 -3.80
N SER A 8 2.49 18.30 -3.00
CA SER A 8 3.69 19.11 -2.81
C SER A 8 4.15 19.04 -1.36
N ARG A 9 5.47 18.97 -1.13
CA ARG A 9 6.01 19.05 0.25
C ARG A 9 6.01 20.51 0.69
N ASN A 10 5.54 20.77 1.90
CA ASN A 10 5.69 22.06 2.57
C ASN A 10 6.99 22.04 3.39
N PRO A 11 8.04 22.81 3.03
CA PRO A 11 9.29 22.82 3.77
C PRO A 11 9.17 23.33 5.21
N ASP A 12 8.26 24.27 5.46
CA ASP A 12 8.11 24.93 6.77
C ASP A 12 7.49 23.99 7.81
N GLU A 13 6.60 23.09 7.38
CA GLU A 13 6.02 22.06 8.23
C GLU A 13 6.90 20.80 8.34
N CYS A 14 7.85 20.63 7.42
CA CYS A 14 8.64 19.41 7.32
C CYS A 14 9.65 19.30 8.46
N LYS A 15 9.55 18.24 9.26
CA LYS A 15 10.50 17.93 10.34
C LYS A 15 11.74 17.14 9.90
N ASN A 16 11.96 16.98 8.60
CA ASN A 16 13.09 16.21 8.03
C ASN A 16 13.30 14.81 8.65
N CYS A 17 12.20 14.11 8.96
CA CYS A 17 12.21 12.82 9.68
C CYS A 17 12.72 11.60 8.87
N GLY A 18 13.21 11.77 7.65
CA GLY A 18 13.74 10.67 6.81
C GLY A 18 12.70 9.72 6.18
N PHE A 19 11.42 9.76 6.58
CA PHE A 19 10.43 8.79 6.08
C PHE A 19 10.33 8.73 4.54
N CYS A 20 10.31 9.88 3.88
CA CYS A 20 10.16 9.99 2.41
C CYS A 20 11.38 9.49 1.61
N THR A 21 12.53 9.33 2.26
CA THR A 21 13.78 8.88 1.64
C THR A 21 14.05 7.41 1.94
N GLU A 22 13.64 6.91 3.11
CA GLU A 22 13.94 5.55 3.55
C GLU A 22 12.80 4.56 3.29
N TYR A 23 11.55 4.96 3.53
CA TYR A 23 10.42 4.02 3.56
C TYR A 23 9.42 4.22 2.42
N PHE A 24 9.61 5.24 1.59
CA PHE A 24 8.65 5.65 0.58
C PHE A 24 9.30 5.81 -0.80
N SER A 25 8.71 5.20 -1.82
CA SER A 25 8.96 5.43 -3.24
C SER A 25 7.75 6.10 -3.87
N CYS A 26 7.96 7.24 -4.52
CA CYS A 26 6.87 8.00 -5.14
C CYS A 26 6.44 7.32 -6.46
N PRO A 27 5.16 6.92 -6.62
CA PRO A 27 4.71 6.27 -7.86
C PRO A 27 4.93 7.06 -9.15
N GLY A 28 4.89 8.39 -9.08
CA GLY A 28 5.15 9.25 -10.25
C GLY A 28 6.62 9.42 -10.57
N MET A 29 7.50 9.25 -9.58
CA MET A 29 8.95 9.40 -9.74
C MET A 29 9.67 8.06 -9.94
N GLY A 30 9.06 6.95 -9.52
CA GLY A 30 9.66 5.62 -9.50
C GLY A 30 10.77 5.42 -8.45
N LYS A 31 11.01 6.40 -7.57
CA LYS A 31 12.09 6.37 -6.59
C LYS A 31 11.74 7.09 -5.29
N PRO A 32 12.48 6.84 -4.19
CA PRO A 32 12.45 7.70 -3.02
C PRO A 32 12.81 9.13 -3.41
N SER A 33 12.04 10.09 -2.91
CA SER A 33 12.19 11.48 -3.32
C SER A 33 11.69 12.43 -2.24
N LEU A 34 12.62 13.18 -1.67
CA LEU A 34 12.33 14.31 -0.80
C LEU A 34 11.67 15.44 -1.60
N GLU A 35 12.21 15.72 -2.78
CA GLU A 35 11.66 16.67 -3.75
C GLU A 35 10.69 15.96 -4.68
N ARG A 36 9.46 16.48 -4.78
CA ARG A 36 8.42 15.88 -5.61
C ARG A 36 8.14 16.85 -6.74
N TYR A 37 8.48 16.48 -7.97
CA TYR A 37 8.10 17.29 -9.12
C TYR A 37 6.61 17.13 -9.35
N GLU A 38 5.88 18.23 -9.21
CA GLU A 38 4.42 18.27 -9.34
C GLU A 38 3.97 17.84 -10.75
N THR A 39 4.79 18.15 -11.75
CA THR A 39 4.65 17.73 -13.15
C THR A 39 4.80 16.23 -13.38
N LEU A 40 5.25 15.47 -12.39
CA LEU A 40 5.30 14.00 -12.41
C LEU A 40 4.32 13.36 -11.42
N CYS A 41 3.60 14.15 -10.62
CA CYS A 41 2.67 13.62 -9.63
C CYS A 41 1.49 12.91 -10.30
N VAL A 42 1.25 11.65 -9.90
CA VAL A 42 0.25 10.78 -10.52
C VAL A 42 -1.15 10.82 -9.87
N ASP A 43 -1.40 11.80 -9.00
CA ASP A 43 -2.63 11.91 -8.19
C ASP A 43 -2.97 10.64 -7.38
N CYS A 44 -1.97 9.96 -6.84
CA CYS A 44 -2.18 8.76 -6.01
C CYS A 44 -2.50 9.07 -4.54
N GLY A 45 -2.18 10.28 -4.05
CA GLY A 45 -2.40 10.68 -2.66
C GLY A 45 -1.56 9.95 -1.60
N VAL A 46 -0.85 8.86 -1.94
CA VAL A 46 -0.11 8.02 -0.97
C VAL A 46 0.82 8.85 -0.11
N CYS A 47 1.52 9.77 -0.75
CA CYS A 47 2.57 10.57 -0.14
C CYS A 47 2.04 11.67 0.79
N TYR A 48 0.76 12.05 0.62
CA TYR A 48 -0.01 12.92 1.51
C TYR A 48 -0.41 12.15 2.78
N PHE A 49 -1.00 10.96 2.61
CA PHE A 49 -1.38 10.09 3.73
C PHE A 49 -0.18 9.64 4.56
N ALA A 50 0.91 9.27 3.87
CA ALA A 50 2.09 8.68 4.48
C ALA A 50 2.96 9.66 5.30
N CYS A 51 2.81 10.98 5.10
CA CYS A 51 3.63 11.94 5.84
C CYS A 51 3.21 11.99 7.32
N PRO A 52 4.06 11.56 8.27
CA PRO A 52 3.70 11.53 9.69
C PRO A 52 3.53 12.93 10.28
N ASN A 53 4.26 13.91 9.73
CA ASN A 53 4.23 15.30 10.17
C ASN A 53 3.21 16.17 9.42
N ARG A 54 2.40 15.56 8.53
CA ARG A 54 1.40 16.25 7.69
C ARG A 54 1.93 17.35 6.76
N ALA A 55 3.25 17.46 6.61
CA ALA A 55 3.96 18.43 5.76
C ALA A 55 3.86 18.19 4.24
N VAL A 56 2.78 17.58 3.78
CA VAL A 56 2.52 17.36 2.35
C VAL A 56 1.12 17.86 2.08
N ASP A 57 1.02 18.84 1.20
CA ASP A 57 -0.24 19.41 0.75
C ASP A 57 -0.76 18.66 -0.46
N ARG A 58 -2.09 18.52 -0.54
CA ARG A 58 -2.77 18.02 -1.73
C ARG A 58 -3.62 19.15 -2.31
N ARG A 59 -3.22 19.67 -3.46
CA ARG A 59 -3.85 20.82 -4.12
C ARG A 59 -4.32 20.46 -5.51
N LYS A 60 -5.25 21.25 -6.05
CA LYS A 60 -5.77 21.05 -7.41
C LYS A 60 -4.62 21.18 -8.40
N ASP A 61 -4.56 20.25 -9.36
CA ASP A 61 -3.59 20.31 -10.44
C ASP A 61 -3.97 21.43 -11.41
N VAL A 62 -3.02 22.33 -11.64
CA VAL A 62 -3.12 23.43 -12.62
C VAL A 62 -2.27 23.17 -13.85
N PHE A 63 -1.44 22.12 -13.85
CA PHE A 63 -0.62 21.75 -14.98
C PHE A 63 -1.44 20.96 -15.99
N PRO A 64 -1.29 21.23 -17.30
CA PRO A 64 -1.95 20.45 -18.33
C PRO A 64 -1.49 18.99 -18.27
N ARG A 65 -2.41 18.09 -18.64
CA ARG A 65 -2.19 16.64 -18.73
C ARG A 65 -2.48 16.21 -20.16
N LYS A 66 -1.51 15.59 -20.82
CA LYS A 66 -1.73 14.99 -22.13
C LYS A 66 -2.61 13.76 -21.99
N HIS A 67 -3.13 13.32 -23.12
CA HIS A 67 -3.74 12.01 -23.23
C HIS A 67 -2.73 11.02 -23.80
N VAL A 68 -2.82 9.78 -23.33
CA VAL A 68 -2.02 8.64 -23.78
C VAL A 68 -2.94 7.47 -24.12
N SER A 69 -2.47 6.59 -24.98
CA SER A 69 -3.22 5.41 -25.41
C SER A 69 -2.93 4.23 -24.48
N ILE A 70 -3.97 3.54 -24.04
CA ILE A 70 -3.86 2.30 -23.26
C ILE A 70 -4.74 1.22 -23.88
N SER A 71 -4.47 -0.05 -23.59
CA SER A 71 -5.36 -1.16 -23.92
C SER A 71 -5.96 -1.77 -22.65
N VAL A 72 -7.27 -1.91 -22.59
CA VAL A 72 -7.99 -2.58 -21.49
C VAL A 72 -8.77 -3.76 -22.07
N ASP A 73 -8.42 -4.99 -21.68
CA ASP A 73 -8.96 -6.24 -22.24
C ASP A 73 -8.97 -6.24 -23.78
N GLY A 74 -7.89 -5.73 -24.40
CA GLY A 74 -7.72 -5.66 -25.85
C GLY A 74 -8.41 -4.47 -26.54
N LYS A 75 -9.16 -3.63 -25.82
CA LYS A 75 -9.80 -2.42 -26.36
C LYS A 75 -8.96 -1.18 -26.07
N HIS A 76 -8.79 -0.32 -27.07
CA HIS A 76 -8.00 0.91 -26.94
C HIS A 76 -8.79 2.07 -26.33
N PHE A 77 -8.18 2.79 -25.39
CA PHE A 77 -8.73 3.97 -24.75
C PHE A 77 -7.71 5.10 -24.70
N SER A 78 -8.21 6.34 -24.79
CA SER A 78 -7.42 7.56 -24.57
C SER A 78 -7.68 8.04 -23.15
N VAL A 79 -6.66 8.10 -22.32
CA VAL A 79 -6.76 8.49 -20.90
C VAL A 79 -5.73 9.55 -20.54
N HIS A 80 -5.97 10.28 -19.45
CA HIS A 80 -5.02 11.28 -18.98
C HIS A 80 -3.73 10.64 -18.43
N GLU A 81 -2.58 11.14 -18.89
CA GLU A 81 -1.29 10.84 -18.27
C GLU A 81 -1.25 11.34 -16.81
N ARG A 82 -0.21 10.92 -16.07
CA ARG A 82 -0.02 11.28 -14.66
C ARG A 82 -1.22 10.89 -13.80
N THR A 83 -1.93 9.82 -14.14
CA THR A 83 -2.99 9.25 -13.31
C THR A 83 -2.61 7.85 -12.88
N THR A 84 -3.27 7.31 -11.86
CA THR A 84 -3.13 5.90 -11.51
C THR A 84 -4.04 5.05 -12.40
N VAL A 85 -3.72 3.77 -12.56
CA VAL A 85 -4.56 2.80 -13.29
C VAL A 85 -5.98 2.78 -12.70
N LYS A 86 -6.11 2.79 -11.37
CA LYS A 86 -7.42 2.91 -10.70
C LYS A 86 -8.18 4.14 -11.19
N ARG A 87 -7.54 5.32 -11.13
CA ARG A 87 -8.18 6.58 -11.50
C ARG A 87 -8.56 6.62 -12.98
N ALA A 88 -7.72 6.11 -13.87
CA ALA A 88 -8.03 6.04 -15.30
C ALA A 88 -9.23 5.13 -15.57
N LEU A 89 -9.27 3.94 -14.95
CA LEU A 89 -10.40 3.01 -15.10
C LEU A 89 -11.70 3.56 -14.49
N GLU A 90 -11.64 4.30 -13.37
CA GLU A 90 -12.80 5.02 -12.83
C GLU A 90 -13.38 6.03 -13.83
N LEU A 91 -12.51 6.78 -14.53
CA LEU A 91 -12.93 7.72 -15.56
C LEU A 91 -13.55 7.03 -16.79
N LEU A 92 -13.21 5.75 -17.02
CA LEU A 92 -13.83 4.90 -18.04
C LEU A 92 -15.12 4.21 -17.53
N GLY A 93 -15.53 4.45 -16.28
CA GLY A 93 -16.77 3.93 -15.70
C GLY A 93 -16.61 2.66 -14.86
N LEU A 94 -15.39 2.22 -14.55
CA LEU A 94 -15.16 1.07 -13.66
C LEU A 94 -15.26 1.48 -12.19
N GLU A 95 -16.08 0.78 -11.42
CA GLU A 95 -16.29 1.09 -10.02
C GLU A 95 -15.24 0.43 -9.11
N PHE A 96 -14.70 1.22 -8.17
CA PHE A 96 -13.81 0.77 -7.11
C PHE A 96 -14.40 1.08 -5.74
N GLY A 97 -14.41 0.08 -4.86
CA GLY A 97 -15.12 0.11 -3.58
C GLY A 97 -14.15 -0.02 -2.41
N LYS A 98 -14.49 0.60 -1.28
CA LYS A 98 -13.73 0.47 -0.03
C LYS A 98 -14.26 -0.65 0.86
N PHE A 99 -15.46 -1.12 0.58
CA PHE A 99 -16.13 -2.21 1.26
C PHE A 99 -16.42 -3.32 0.25
N LEU A 100 -16.62 -4.55 0.73
CA LEU A 100 -16.62 -5.76 -0.11
C LEU A 100 -17.77 -5.82 -1.11
N ASP A 101 -18.88 -5.12 -0.83
CA ASP A 101 -20.10 -5.16 -1.64
C ASP A 101 -20.39 -3.83 -2.37
N ASP A 102 -19.47 -2.87 -2.28
CA ASP A 102 -19.68 -1.50 -2.76
C ASP A 102 -19.38 -1.31 -4.25
N ALA A 103 -18.61 -2.23 -4.86
CA ALA A 103 -18.13 -2.05 -6.22
C ALA A 103 -17.59 -3.34 -6.85
N LYS A 104 -17.34 -3.26 -8.16
CA LYS A 104 -16.73 -4.34 -8.94
C LYS A 104 -15.29 -4.67 -8.53
N ILE A 105 -14.48 -3.68 -8.13
CA ILE A 105 -13.10 -3.91 -7.67
C ILE A 105 -12.91 -3.39 -6.26
N PHE A 106 -12.41 -4.24 -5.37
CA PHE A 106 -12.12 -3.88 -3.99
C PHE A 106 -10.75 -3.16 -3.85
N ALA A 107 -10.77 -1.91 -3.40
CA ALA A 107 -9.60 -1.05 -3.22
C ALA A 107 -9.60 -0.31 -1.87
N PRO A 108 -9.59 -1.03 -0.73
CA PRO A 108 -9.81 -0.44 0.58
C PRO A 108 -8.69 0.50 1.04
N CYS A 109 -7.43 0.16 0.75
CA CYS A 109 -6.30 0.94 1.27
C CYS A 109 -6.01 2.21 0.49
N GLU A 110 -6.06 2.15 -0.85
CA GLU A 110 -5.57 3.22 -1.75
C GLU A 110 -4.09 3.66 -1.53
N LEU A 111 -3.30 2.83 -0.84
CA LEU A 111 -1.90 3.10 -0.49
C LEU A 111 -0.91 2.10 -1.09
N GLY A 112 -1.40 1.08 -1.81
CA GLY A 112 -0.57 0.04 -2.43
C GLY A 112 -0.04 -1.04 -1.48
N GLY A 113 -0.42 -1.01 -0.19
CA GLY A 113 0.02 -2.00 0.81
C GLY A 113 -0.82 -3.28 0.85
N CYS A 114 -2.15 -3.16 0.75
CA CYS A 114 -3.05 -4.31 0.91
C CYS A 114 -3.09 -5.26 -0.29
N HIS A 115 -2.74 -4.76 -1.49
CA HIS A 115 -2.76 -5.50 -2.76
C HIS A 115 -4.13 -6.12 -3.17
N ALA A 116 -5.24 -5.61 -2.62
CA ALA A 116 -6.57 -6.09 -2.98
C ALA A 116 -7.07 -5.61 -4.37
N CYS A 117 -6.61 -4.44 -4.82
CA CYS A 117 -7.01 -3.85 -6.11
C CYS A 117 -6.06 -4.22 -7.27
N VAL A 118 -5.47 -5.41 -7.21
CA VAL A 118 -4.48 -5.86 -8.19
C VAL A 118 -5.18 -6.23 -9.50
N LEU A 119 -4.60 -5.77 -10.61
CA LEU A 119 -4.95 -6.17 -11.98
C LEU A 119 -3.67 -6.58 -12.72
N LEU A 120 -3.83 -7.25 -13.86
CA LEU A 120 -2.70 -7.63 -14.69
C LEU A 120 -2.31 -6.44 -15.58
N VAL A 121 -1.16 -5.83 -15.31
CA VAL A 121 -0.66 -4.64 -15.99
C VAL A 121 0.68 -4.96 -16.66
N ASP A 122 0.72 -4.85 -17.98
CA ASP A 122 1.87 -5.24 -18.81
C ASP A 122 2.35 -6.68 -18.50
N GLY A 123 1.39 -7.59 -18.31
CA GLY A 123 1.67 -8.99 -17.97
C GLY A 123 2.01 -9.27 -16.50
N GLU A 124 2.08 -8.24 -15.64
CA GLU A 124 2.44 -8.38 -14.23
C GLU A 124 1.30 -7.98 -13.28
N PRO A 125 1.02 -8.73 -12.20
CA PRO A 125 0.03 -8.32 -11.20
C PRO A 125 0.49 -7.08 -10.44
N LYS A 126 -0.21 -5.94 -10.64
CA LYS A 126 0.14 -4.65 -10.02
C LYS A 126 -1.05 -4.00 -9.32
N PRO A 127 -0.85 -3.39 -8.13
CA PRO A 127 -1.91 -2.67 -7.43
C PRO A 127 -2.30 -1.40 -8.20
N THR A 128 -3.55 -1.32 -8.64
CA THR A 128 -4.04 -0.25 -9.52
C THR A 128 -4.02 1.14 -8.87
N CYS A 129 -4.23 1.22 -7.55
CA CYS A 129 -4.29 2.49 -6.81
C CYS A 129 -2.97 3.28 -6.76
N VAL A 130 -1.83 2.63 -7.04
CA VAL A 130 -0.51 3.27 -7.04
C VAL A 130 0.28 3.03 -8.33
N THR A 131 -0.27 2.30 -9.29
CA THR A 131 0.41 2.06 -10.58
C THR A 131 0.13 3.24 -11.50
N SER A 132 1.17 3.94 -11.97
CA SER A 132 1.02 5.05 -12.93
C SER A 132 0.58 4.53 -14.30
N ILE A 133 -0.28 5.29 -14.96
CA ILE A 133 -0.54 5.16 -16.39
C ILE A 133 0.74 5.47 -17.18
N ARG A 134 0.97 4.68 -18.24
CA ARG A 134 2.02 4.86 -19.24
C ARG A 134 1.42 4.68 -20.63
N ASP A 135 1.93 5.42 -21.60
CA ASP A 135 1.53 5.25 -23.00
C ASP A 135 1.84 3.84 -23.50
N GLY A 136 0.90 3.26 -24.24
CA GLY A 136 0.97 1.90 -24.78
C GLY A 136 0.77 0.77 -23.76
N MET A 137 0.49 1.07 -22.48
CA MET A 137 0.35 0.00 -21.48
C MET A 137 -0.90 -0.86 -21.71
N THR A 138 -0.81 -2.13 -21.31
CA THR A 138 -1.92 -3.09 -21.39
C THR A 138 -2.41 -3.44 -19.99
N ILE A 139 -3.72 -3.44 -19.82
CA ILE A 139 -4.40 -3.75 -18.56
C ILE A 139 -5.42 -4.86 -18.84
N ASN A 140 -5.34 -5.97 -18.11
CA ASN A 140 -6.38 -6.99 -18.12
C ASN A 140 -7.14 -6.94 -16.79
N LEU A 141 -8.46 -6.89 -16.86
CA LEU A 141 -9.33 -6.80 -15.69
C LEU A 141 -9.44 -8.13 -14.95
N SER A 142 -9.02 -9.23 -15.58
CA SER A 142 -8.97 -10.56 -15.00
C SER A 142 -7.53 -10.95 -14.67
N LEU A 143 -7.34 -11.58 -13.51
CA LEU A 143 -6.08 -12.19 -13.12
C LEU A 143 -6.01 -13.65 -13.61
N PRO A 144 -4.80 -14.21 -13.80
CA PRO A 144 -4.63 -15.64 -14.05
C PRO A 144 -5.30 -16.49 -12.97
N LYS A 145 -5.81 -17.67 -13.33
CA LYS A 145 -6.52 -18.56 -12.39
C LYS A 145 -5.61 -19.07 -11.26
N ASP A 146 -4.33 -19.18 -11.52
CA ASP A 146 -3.27 -19.60 -10.61
C ASP A 146 -2.59 -18.42 -9.90
N TYR A 147 -3.11 -17.20 -10.03
CA TYR A 147 -2.58 -16.04 -9.33
C TYR A 147 -2.65 -16.24 -7.81
N VAL A 148 -1.48 -16.18 -7.18
CA VAL A 148 -1.36 -16.17 -5.72
C VAL A 148 -1.45 -14.72 -5.24
N PRO A 149 -2.41 -14.39 -4.35
CA PRO A 149 -2.53 -13.06 -3.79
C PRO A 149 -1.23 -12.60 -3.14
N LEU A 150 -0.94 -11.32 -3.30
CA LEU A 150 0.20 -10.66 -2.69
C LEU A 150 -0.27 -9.69 -1.59
N ARG A 151 0.60 -9.41 -0.63
CA ARG A 151 0.43 -8.34 0.36
C ARG A 151 1.80 -7.91 0.87
N ARG A 152 1.99 -6.61 1.14
CA ARG A 152 3.22 -6.16 1.79
C ARG A 152 3.16 -6.49 3.27
N VAL A 153 4.17 -7.22 3.73
CA VAL A 153 4.32 -7.65 5.12
C VAL A 153 5.77 -7.42 5.54
N SER A 154 5.97 -6.82 6.71
CA SER A 154 7.31 -6.57 7.28
C SER A 154 7.29 -6.61 8.80
N GLY A 155 8.38 -6.18 9.43
CA GLY A 155 8.48 -6.07 10.88
C GLY A 155 8.39 -7.41 11.61
N TYR A 156 8.91 -8.48 11.01
CA TYR A 156 8.99 -9.81 11.62
C TYR A 156 9.87 -9.75 12.87
N GLN A 157 9.28 -9.83 14.06
CA GLN A 157 10.00 -9.64 15.31
C GLN A 157 9.35 -10.36 16.49
N PRO A 158 10.12 -10.70 17.53
CA PRO A 158 9.57 -11.26 18.75
C PRO A 158 8.99 -10.15 19.64
N HIS A 159 7.91 -10.47 20.37
CA HIS A 159 7.24 -9.57 21.29
C HIS A 159 7.20 -10.16 22.70
N ALA A 160 7.58 -9.35 23.69
CA ALA A 160 7.57 -9.75 25.10
C ALA A 160 6.22 -9.50 25.80
N VAL A 161 5.40 -8.60 25.25
CA VAL A 161 4.10 -8.23 25.84
C VAL A 161 2.95 -8.98 25.14
N GLY A 162 3.09 -9.28 23.86
CA GLY A 162 2.03 -9.83 23.02
C GLY A 162 0.87 -8.84 22.77
N GLY A 163 0.00 -9.19 21.81
CA GLY A 163 -1.17 -8.37 21.45
C GLY A 163 -2.23 -8.24 22.56
N VAL A 164 -3.26 -7.42 22.30
CA VAL A 164 -4.39 -7.13 23.23
C VAL A 164 -5.06 -8.40 23.78
N GLY A 165 -5.15 -9.46 22.97
CA GLY A 165 -5.73 -10.74 23.35
C GLY A 165 -4.80 -11.68 24.13
N THR A 166 -3.57 -11.28 24.47
CA THR A 166 -2.60 -12.15 25.13
C THR A 166 -2.98 -12.37 26.60
N PRO A 167 -3.28 -13.62 27.02
CA PRO A 167 -3.68 -13.88 28.40
C PRO A 167 -2.60 -13.50 29.42
N TRP A 168 -3.01 -12.88 30.53
CA TRP A 168 -2.11 -12.33 31.54
C TRP A 168 -1.16 -13.38 32.15
N TRP A 169 -1.61 -14.63 32.26
CA TRP A 169 -0.81 -15.71 32.85
C TRP A 169 0.37 -16.13 31.95
N ILE A 170 0.29 -15.89 30.64
CA ILE A 170 1.41 -16.15 29.72
C ILE A 170 2.57 -15.22 30.05
N LYS A 171 2.28 -13.93 30.30
CA LYS A 171 3.29 -12.91 30.64
C LYS A 171 4.06 -13.25 31.93
N LYS A 172 3.37 -13.82 32.94
CA LYS A 172 4.03 -14.24 34.19
C LYS A 172 4.90 -15.48 34.01
N LYS A 173 4.47 -16.44 33.19
CA LYS A 173 5.20 -17.70 32.95
C LYS A 173 6.51 -17.49 32.19
N THR A 174 6.60 -16.49 31.32
CA THR A 174 7.81 -16.25 30.52
C THR A 174 8.84 -15.39 31.23
N GLY A 175 8.60 -14.88 32.45
CA GLY A 175 9.60 -14.12 33.20
C GLY A 175 10.18 -12.92 32.42
N TYR A 176 9.36 -12.21 31.63
CA TYR A 176 9.75 -11.14 30.70
C TYR A 176 10.48 -11.57 29.41
N HIS A 177 10.55 -12.86 29.11
CA HIS A 177 10.94 -13.36 27.77
C HIS A 177 9.84 -13.17 26.72
N TYR A 178 10.20 -13.34 25.45
CA TYR A 178 9.29 -13.26 24.32
C TYR A 178 8.10 -14.24 24.48
N VAL A 179 6.88 -13.75 24.27
CA VAL A 179 5.64 -14.52 24.36
C VAL A 179 5.13 -14.94 22.99
N GLU A 180 5.43 -14.18 21.94
CA GLU A 180 5.05 -14.47 20.56
C GLU A 180 6.02 -13.84 19.57
N VAL A 181 5.92 -14.23 18.31
CA VAL A 181 6.48 -13.47 17.18
C VAL A 181 5.34 -12.87 16.38
N ALA A 182 5.55 -11.70 15.82
CA ALA A 182 4.57 -11.04 14.98
C ALA A 182 5.18 -10.56 13.67
N CYS A 183 4.35 -10.49 12.65
CA CYS A 183 4.60 -9.70 11.44
C CYS A 183 3.49 -8.68 11.26
N PHE A 184 3.76 -7.65 10.48
CA PHE A 184 2.86 -6.54 10.28
C PHE A 184 2.51 -6.35 8.82
N THR A 185 1.23 -6.29 8.52
CA THR A 185 0.75 -6.05 7.17
C THR A 185 0.57 -4.55 6.91
N HIS A 186 0.95 -4.12 5.71
CA HIS A 186 0.93 -2.72 5.30
C HIS A 186 -0.45 -2.31 4.78
N GLY A 187 -0.68 -1.00 4.67
CA GLY A 187 -1.83 -0.43 3.97
C GLY A 187 -3.05 -0.15 4.85
N CYS A 188 -2.89 0.08 6.15
CA CYS A 188 -3.96 0.76 6.91
C CYS A 188 -4.15 2.18 6.33
N ASN A 189 -5.40 2.57 6.08
CA ASN A 189 -5.79 3.85 5.49
C ASN A 189 -6.16 4.91 6.53
N LEU A 190 -5.91 4.65 7.82
CA LEU A 190 -6.21 5.55 8.92
C LEU A 190 -4.99 6.41 9.28
N ARG A 191 -5.08 7.73 9.09
CA ARG A 191 -4.00 8.70 9.34
C ARG A 191 -3.87 9.07 10.83
N CYS A 192 -3.78 8.06 11.69
CA CYS A 192 -3.71 8.22 13.14
C CYS A 192 -2.40 8.92 13.58
N PRO A 193 -2.46 10.08 14.28
CA PRO A 193 -1.26 10.80 14.72
C PRO A 193 -0.36 10.00 15.68
N GLN A 194 -0.93 9.06 16.43
CA GLN A 194 -0.26 8.21 17.41
C GLN A 194 0.14 6.83 16.86
N CYS A 195 0.15 6.65 15.54
CA CYS A 195 0.52 5.37 14.94
C CYS A 195 1.99 5.03 15.21
N GLN A 196 2.23 4.07 16.10
CA GLN A 196 3.59 3.59 16.41
C GLN A 196 4.24 2.83 15.24
N ASN A 197 3.41 2.26 14.36
CA ASN A 197 3.84 1.46 13.21
C ASN A 197 3.67 2.22 11.88
N TYR A 198 3.77 3.56 11.88
CA TYR A 198 3.51 4.35 10.67
C TYR A 198 4.47 3.99 9.53
N ALA A 199 5.74 3.70 9.83
CA ALA A 199 6.76 3.34 8.84
C ALA A 199 6.41 2.04 8.09
N VAL A 200 5.89 1.06 8.83
CA VAL A 200 5.34 -0.18 8.27
C VAL A 200 4.03 0.11 7.54
N THR A 201 3.12 0.86 8.16
CA THR A 201 1.75 1.06 7.64
C THR A 201 1.76 1.71 6.27
N TYR A 202 2.57 2.75 6.10
CA TYR A 202 2.61 3.61 4.92
C TYR A 202 3.82 3.38 4.03
N GLY A 203 4.78 2.57 4.48
CA GLY A 203 5.95 2.23 3.69
C GLY A 203 5.57 1.40 2.46
N ASN A 204 6.15 1.71 1.32
CA ASN A 204 5.90 1.01 0.05
C ASN A 204 7.18 0.56 -0.67
N VAL A 205 8.32 0.60 0.03
CA VAL A 205 9.61 0.08 -0.47
C VAL A 205 9.78 -1.42 -0.23
N THR A 206 9.13 -1.97 0.81
CA THR A 206 9.17 -3.42 1.08
C THR A 206 8.47 -4.19 -0.04
N PRO A 207 9.10 -5.19 -0.67
CA PRO A 207 8.43 -6.05 -1.64
C PRO A 207 7.22 -6.75 -1.01
N PRO A 208 6.14 -6.96 -1.77
CA PRO A 208 5.04 -7.79 -1.31
C PRO A 208 5.45 -9.26 -1.28
N SER A 209 4.76 -10.05 -0.46
CA SER A 209 4.95 -11.49 -0.34
C SER A 209 3.62 -12.22 -0.49
N THR A 210 3.70 -13.47 -0.94
CA THR A 210 2.62 -14.45 -0.87
C THR A 210 2.33 -14.84 0.58
N PRO A 211 1.18 -15.51 0.86
CA PRO A 211 0.88 -16.01 2.19
C PRO A 211 1.92 -17.03 2.67
N LEU A 212 2.36 -17.92 1.78
CA LEU A 212 3.36 -18.95 2.09
C LEU A 212 4.71 -18.35 2.46
N GLU A 213 5.20 -17.36 1.71
CA GLU A 213 6.45 -16.66 2.02
C GLU A 213 6.38 -15.96 3.38
N ALA A 214 5.30 -15.22 3.64
CA ALA A 214 5.11 -14.54 4.93
C ALA A 214 5.04 -15.53 6.10
N ALA A 215 4.28 -16.61 5.94
CA ALA A 215 4.17 -17.67 6.95
C ALA A 215 5.51 -18.38 7.19
N THR A 216 6.30 -18.57 6.13
CA THR A 216 7.64 -19.18 6.22
C THR A 216 8.59 -18.31 7.04
N VAL A 217 8.64 -17.01 6.75
CA VAL A 217 9.49 -16.07 7.52
C VAL A 217 9.03 -15.97 8.97
N LEU A 218 7.73 -15.89 9.22
CA LEU A 218 7.19 -15.83 10.59
C LEU A 218 7.46 -17.12 11.37
N THR A 219 7.35 -18.28 10.71
CA THR A 219 7.70 -19.58 11.30
C THR A 219 9.20 -19.69 11.62
N ALA A 220 10.06 -19.16 10.76
CA ALA A 220 11.49 -19.08 11.04
C ALA A 220 11.79 -18.24 12.28
N GLN A 221 11.11 -17.09 12.45
CA GLN A 221 11.22 -16.28 13.68
C GLN A 221 10.72 -17.05 14.90
N ARG A 222 9.58 -17.72 14.78
CA ARG A 222 9.00 -18.54 15.85
C ARG A 222 10.01 -19.56 16.37
N ASN A 223 10.65 -20.29 15.44
CA ASN A 223 11.66 -21.30 15.76
C ASN A 223 12.93 -20.65 16.34
N ARG A 224 13.40 -19.54 15.76
CA ARG A 224 14.59 -18.80 16.25
C ARG A 224 14.46 -18.34 17.69
N TYR A 225 13.28 -17.87 18.08
CA TYR A 225 13.02 -17.35 19.42
C TYR A 225 12.37 -18.36 20.37
N ASN A 226 12.19 -19.60 19.93
CA ASN A 226 11.60 -20.70 20.70
C ASN A 226 10.27 -20.33 21.37
N VAL A 227 9.39 -19.63 20.63
CA VAL A 227 8.03 -19.32 21.06
C VAL A 227 7.04 -20.19 20.29
N ASN A 228 5.87 -20.50 20.84
CA ASN A 228 4.83 -21.27 20.11
C ASN A 228 3.59 -20.43 19.80
N ARG A 229 3.77 -19.12 19.64
CA ARG A 229 2.71 -18.15 19.34
C ARG A 229 3.16 -17.24 18.21
N MET A 230 2.27 -17.03 17.25
CA MET A 230 2.49 -16.19 16.08
C MET A 230 1.30 -15.24 15.92
N ALA A 231 1.57 -14.00 15.50
CA ALA A 231 0.54 -13.00 15.25
C ALA A 231 0.76 -12.32 13.88
N VAL A 232 -0.33 -12.02 13.21
CA VAL A 232 -0.37 -11.11 12.06
C VAL A 232 -1.15 -9.87 12.51
N SER A 233 -0.54 -8.69 12.42
CA SER A 233 -1.14 -7.43 12.86
C SER A 233 -1.06 -6.36 11.79
N GLY A 234 -1.84 -5.29 11.92
CA GLY A 234 -1.84 -4.15 11.01
C GLY A 234 -2.69 -4.38 9.78
N GLY A 235 -3.19 -3.29 9.19
CA GLY A 235 -4.00 -3.31 7.97
C GLY A 235 -5.37 -3.97 8.13
N GLU A 236 -5.88 -4.09 9.36
CA GLU A 236 -7.18 -4.68 9.68
C GLU A 236 -8.35 -3.98 8.94
N PRO A 237 -8.38 -2.64 8.78
CA PRO A 237 -9.43 -1.98 8.00
C PRO A 237 -9.37 -2.25 6.49
N THR A 238 -8.29 -2.87 6.00
CA THR A 238 -8.00 -3.05 4.57
C THR A 238 -7.66 -4.50 4.25
N LEU A 239 -8.43 -5.40 4.87
CA LEU A 239 -8.24 -6.84 4.84
C LEU A 239 -8.31 -7.40 3.41
N ASN A 240 -7.19 -7.93 2.89
CA ASN A 240 -7.19 -8.68 1.65
C ASN A 240 -7.52 -10.15 1.95
N ARG A 241 -8.82 -10.48 1.99
CA ARG A 241 -9.32 -11.81 2.40
C ARG A 241 -8.67 -12.97 1.64
N PRO A 242 -8.50 -12.94 0.30
CA PRO A 242 -7.79 -14.00 -0.41
C PRO A 242 -6.34 -14.24 0.02
N TRP A 243 -5.66 -13.25 0.60
CA TRP A 243 -4.29 -13.38 1.08
C TRP A 243 -4.19 -13.96 2.50
N LEU A 244 -5.19 -13.69 3.36
CA LEU A 244 -5.22 -14.21 4.73
C LEU A 244 -5.71 -15.66 4.78
#